data_AF-A0AAV6USF1-F1
#
_entry.id   AF-A0AAV6USF1-F1
#
_cell.length_a   1.000
_cell.length_b   1.000
_cell.length_c   1.000
_cell.angle_alpha   90.00
_cell.angle_beta   90.00
_cell.angle_gamma   90.00
#
_symmetry.space_group_name_H-M   'P 1'
#
loop_
_entity.id
_entity.type
_entity.pdbx_description
1 polymer ?
#
loop_
_entity_poly.entity_id
_entity_poly.type
_entity_poly.pdbx_seq_one_letter_code
_entity_poly.pdbx_strand_id
1 'polypeptide(L)'
;MSLPNFSEVSNLRRIPHELLGEWLFDMAKRNQERISSSNSLEFLWSPDVTKFIFNVCSSFNIRTCVKYNALEIFERFLALHVMELRFFARNNQDTDNALSWTSIEERIMNQITLRALTSIQLASKLDSHYNHLLPKQVSDILDRTNKSYNKTGIFNSEIRIIRTLKYKMNVTNPSIYVGLLLSVLYNNDPSTDDHLYMTSYKVLDLMYLNRAKIYDHLYESITGTSATESPENKNMTKIKADYMLLSTAIIAASTYIIMKDKWNNVLEQLHQITRLFRTDIRNFSIVIVDVISVLR
;
A
#
# COMPACT_ATOMS: atom_id res chain seq x y z
N MET A 1 10.33 -12.17 3.08
CA MET A 1 9.59 -11.33 2.10
C MET A 1 9.72 -12.01 0.76
N SER A 2 8.61 -12.35 0.11
CA SER A 2 8.63 -12.79 -1.29
C SER A 2 9.13 -11.63 -2.15
N LEU A 3 10.15 -11.92 -2.94
CA LEU A 3 10.82 -10.96 -3.81
C LEU A 3 10.23 -11.09 -5.23
N PRO A 4 10.11 -9.97 -5.97
CA PRO A 4 9.78 -10.02 -7.39
C PRO A 4 10.73 -10.95 -8.18
N ASN A 5 10.34 -11.42 -9.36
CA ASN A 5 11.20 -12.27 -10.20
C ASN A 5 11.78 -11.45 -11.37
N PHE A 6 13.02 -11.74 -11.80
CA PHE A 6 13.61 -11.14 -13.01
C PHE A 6 12.77 -11.37 -14.27
N SER A 7 11.95 -12.43 -14.31
CA SER A 7 10.97 -12.62 -15.38
C SER A 7 9.99 -11.43 -15.49
N GLU A 8 9.64 -10.77 -14.39
CA GLU A 8 8.76 -9.60 -14.39
C GLU A 8 9.45 -8.40 -15.06
N VAL A 9 10.75 -8.20 -14.84
CA VAL A 9 11.54 -7.13 -15.50
C VAL A 9 11.53 -7.28 -17.02
N SER A 10 11.67 -8.51 -17.51
CA SER A 10 11.63 -8.78 -18.95
C SER A 10 10.28 -8.40 -19.60
N ASN A 11 9.18 -8.51 -18.85
CA ASN A 11 7.86 -8.08 -19.31
C ASN A 11 7.74 -6.55 -19.33
N LEU A 12 8.29 -5.86 -18.31
CA LEU A 12 8.25 -4.38 -18.25
C LEU A 12 9.00 -3.74 -19.42
N ARG A 13 10.12 -4.33 -19.86
CA ARG A 13 10.91 -3.85 -21.00
C ARG A 13 10.20 -4.00 -22.35
N ARG A 14 9.16 -4.82 -22.46
CA ARG A 14 8.48 -5.14 -23.72
C ARG A 14 7.17 -4.39 -23.93
N ILE A 15 6.80 -3.50 -23.01
CA ILE A 15 5.56 -2.73 -23.11
C ILE A 15 5.73 -1.65 -24.19
N PRO A 16 4.85 -1.57 -25.21
CA PRO A 16 4.92 -0.55 -26.25
C PRO A 16 4.81 0.88 -25.69
N HIS A 17 5.51 1.82 -26.32
CA HIS A 17 5.52 3.23 -25.91
C HIS A 17 4.13 3.87 -25.96
N GLU A 18 3.28 3.56 -26.96
CA GLU A 18 1.94 4.14 -27.03
C GLU A 18 1.10 3.74 -25.81
N LEU A 19 1.20 2.47 -25.42
CA LEU A 19 0.46 1.92 -24.28
C LEU A 19 0.95 2.52 -22.95
N LEU A 20 2.25 2.74 -22.80
CA LEU A 20 2.82 3.41 -21.62
C LEU A 20 2.31 4.84 -21.47
N GLY A 21 2.18 5.58 -22.57
CA GLY A 21 1.64 6.94 -22.57
C GLY A 21 0.20 6.98 -22.07
N GLU A 22 -0.66 6.11 -22.59
CA GLU A 22 -2.06 6.00 -22.15
C GLU A 22 -2.17 5.59 -20.67
N TRP A 23 -1.36 4.62 -20.24
CA TRP A 23 -1.36 4.16 -18.85
C TRP A 23 -0.88 5.21 -17.87
N LEU A 24 0.16 5.98 -18.24
CA LEU A 24 0.63 7.11 -17.43
C LEU A 24 -0.47 8.17 -17.29
N PHE A 25 -1.18 8.48 -18.37
CA PHE A 25 -2.29 9.44 -18.33
C PHE A 25 -3.42 8.96 -17.41
N ASP A 26 -3.88 7.71 -17.54
CA ASP A 26 -4.92 7.15 -16.68
C ASP A 26 -4.48 7.12 -15.21
N MET A 27 -3.23 6.72 -14.93
CA MET A 27 -2.68 6.66 -13.58
C MET A 27 -2.52 8.04 -12.94
N ALA A 28 -2.11 9.05 -13.71
CA ALA A 28 -2.06 10.43 -13.26
C ALA A 28 -3.45 10.96 -12.92
N LYS A 29 -4.46 10.69 -13.76
CA LYS A 29 -5.86 11.06 -13.49
C LYS A 29 -6.38 10.41 -12.22
N ARG A 30 -6.21 9.09 -12.05
CA ARG A 30 -6.61 8.36 -10.83
C ARG A 30 -5.89 8.86 -9.59
N ASN A 31 -4.63 9.24 -9.72
CA ASN A 31 -3.86 9.81 -8.62
C ASN A 31 -4.44 11.16 -8.18
N GLN A 32 -4.78 12.03 -9.14
CA GLN A 32 -5.41 13.32 -8.86
C GLN A 32 -6.78 13.16 -8.19
N GLU A 33 -7.59 12.21 -8.65
CA GLU A 33 -8.88 11.86 -8.02
C GLU A 33 -8.69 11.40 -6.57
N ARG A 34 -7.68 10.55 -6.31
CA ARG A 34 -7.32 10.10 -4.96
C ARG A 34 -6.89 11.26 -4.07
N ILE A 35 -5.99 12.13 -4.53
CA ILE A 35 -5.55 13.31 -3.77
C ILE A 35 -6.75 14.22 -3.44
N SER A 36 -7.65 14.42 -4.41
CA SER A 36 -8.81 15.30 -4.26
C SER A 36 -9.88 14.73 -3.31
N SER A 37 -10.01 13.40 -3.26
CA SER A 37 -10.94 12.69 -2.36
C SER A 37 -10.33 12.25 -1.03
N SER A 38 -9.05 12.56 -0.82
CA SER A 38 -8.29 12.14 0.36
C SER A 38 -8.91 12.65 1.66
N ASN A 39 -8.97 11.76 2.65
CA ASN A 39 -9.51 12.03 3.97
C ASN A 39 -8.58 11.44 5.04
N SER A 40 -8.67 11.94 6.28
CA SER A 40 -7.78 11.53 7.37
C SER A 40 -7.92 10.07 7.79
N LEU A 41 -9.01 9.39 7.40
CA LEU A 41 -9.29 8.00 7.78
C LEU A 41 -8.56 6.96 6.93
N GLU A 42 -8.00 7.35 5.78
CA GLU A 42 -7.25 6.46 4.89
C GLU A 42 -5.88 6.02 5.44
N PHE A 43 -5.41 6.60 6.56
CA PHE A 43 -3.99 6.53 6.96
C PHE A 43 -3.71 6.09 8.41
N LEU A 44 -4.68 5.48 9.08
CA LEU A 44 -4.63 5.14 10.51
C LEU A 44 -4.27 3.67 10.78
N TRP A 45 -3.19 3.10 10.22
CA TRP A 45 -3.01 1.64 10.28
C TRP A 45 -1.67 1.14 10.81
N SER A 46 -1.75 0.04 11.58
CA SER A 46 -0.68 -0.52 12.38
C SER A 46 0.38 -1.26 11.53
N PRO A 47 1.68 -0.99 11.76
CA PRO A 47 2.78 -1.77 11.18
C PRO A 47 2.66 -3.29 11.41
N ASP A 48 2.01 -3.72 12.49
CA ASP A 48 1.85 -5.13 12.83
C ASP A 48 0.96 -5.86 11.82
N VAL A 49 -0.10 -5.21 11.33
CA VAL A 49 -1.00 -5.81 10.35
C VAL A 49 -0.33 -5.90 8.99
N THR A 50 0.39 -4.85 8.59
CA THR A 50 1.22 -4.86 7.38
C THR A 50 2.24 -6.01 7.43
N LYS A 51 2.97 -6.14 8.53
CA LYS A 51 3.93 -7.22 8.76
C LYS A 51 3.25 -8.59 8.71
N PHE A 52 2.08 -8.73 9.34
CA PHE A 52 1.32 -9.97 9.30
C PHE A 52 0.93 -10.37 7.88
N ILE A 53 0.31 -9.47 7.10
CA ILE A 53 -0.10 -9.74 5.71
C ILE A 53 1.11 -10.13 4.86
N PHE A 54 2.21 -9.39 4.98
CA PHE A 54 3.41 -9.64 4.19
C PHE A 54 4.06 -10.98 4.54
N ASN A 55 4.06 -11.34 5.83
CA ASN A 55 4.58 -12.63 6.30
C ASN A 55 3.72 -13.80 5.82
N VAL A 56 2.39 -13.69 5.84
CA VAL A 56 1.50 -14.72 5.30
C VAL A 56 1.76 -14.90 3.80
N CYS A 57 1.74 -13.82 3.01
CA CYS A 57 2.03 -13.91 1.58
C CYS A 57 3.41 -14.54 1.29
N SER A 58 4.43 -14.18 2.07
CA SER A 58 5.77 -14.78 1.96
C SER A 58 5.78 -16.26 2.31
N SER A 59 5.05 -16.69 3.35
CA SER A 59 5.04 -18.07 3.84
C SER A 59 4.35 -19.04 2.87
N PHE A 60 3.37 -18.53 2.11
CA PHE A 60 2.64 -19.31 1.09
C PHE A 60 3.17 -19.08 -0.33
N ASN A 61 4.32 -18.41 -0.48
CA ASN A 61 4.92 -18.07 -1.77
C ASN A 61 3.91 -17.44 -2.76
N ILE A 62 3.07 -16.54 -2.23
CA ILE A 62 2.10 -15.78 -2.99
C ILE A 62 2.84 -14.65 -3.71
N ARG A 63 2.41 -14.33 -4.94
CA ARG A 63 3.02 -13.29 -5.77
C ARG A 63 3.13 -11.95 -5.03
N THR A 64 4.21 -11.23 -5.30
CA THR A 64 4.55 -9.97 -4.62
C THR A 64 3.48 -8.90 -4.76
N CYS A 65 2.78 -8.82 -5.90
CA CYS A 65 1.67 -7.89 -6.10
C CYS A 65 0.50 -8.10 -5.12
N VAL A 66 0.23 -9.36 -4.72
CA VAL A 66 -0.94 -9.72 -3.92
C VAL A 66 -0.86 -9.13 -2.52
N LYS A 67 0.33 -9.04 -1.91
CA LYS A 67 0.45 -8.48 -0.55
C LYS A 67 0.05 -7.00 -0.48
N TYR A 68 0.36 -6.23 -1.53
CA TYR A 68 -0.03 -4.82 -1.63
C TYR A 68 -1.53 -4.67 -1.90
N ASN A 69 -2.09 -5.50 -2.79
CA ASN A 69 -3.54 -5.55 -3.03
C ASN A 69 -4.32 -5.97 -1.78
N ALA A 70 -3.85 -6.98 -1.06
CA ALA A 70 -4.47 -7.45 0.18
C ALA A 70 -4.46 -6.37 1.26
N LEU A 71 -3.33 -5.65 1.39
CA LEU A 71 -3.22 -4.52 2.30
C LEU A 71 -4.19 -3.39 1.91
N GLU A 72 -4.27 -3.02 0.63
CA GLU A 72 -5.22 -2.02 0.13
C GLU A 72 -6.67 -2.39 0.44
N ILE A 73 -7.07 -3.63 0.12
CA ILE A 73 -8.41 -4.15 0.39
C ILE A 73 -8.71 -4.10 1.88
N PHE A 74 -7.76 -4.55 2.71
CA PHE A 74 -7.91 -4.55 4.16
C PHE A 74 -8.06 -3.13 4.73
N GLU A 75 -7.16 -2.22 4.40
CA GLU A 75 -7.14 -0.85 4.94
C GLU A 75 -8.42 -0.10 4.58
N ARG A 76 -8.84 -0.16 3.31
CA ARG A 76 -10.06 0.50 2.85
C ARG A 76 -11.32 -0.12 3.44
N PHE A 77 -11.35 -1.45 3.58
CA PHE A 77 -12.45 -2.14 4.25
C PHE A 77 -12.56 -1.66 5.70
N LEU A 78 -11.45 -1.65 6.43
CA LEU A 78 -11.44 -1.32 7.84
C LEU A 78 -11.83 0.14 8.08
N ALA A 79 -11.34 1.07 7.25
CA ALA A 79 -11.73 2.48 7.30
C ALA A 79 -13.25 2.65 7.14
N LEU A 80 -13.83 2.09 6.07
CA LEU A 80 -15.26 2.18 5.81
C LEU A 80 -16.09 1.47 6.89
N HIS A 81 -15.64 0.32 7.37
CA HIS A 81 -16.33 -0.44 8.41
C HIS A 81 -16.36 0.33 9.75
N VAL A 82 -15.25 0.94 10.14
CA VAL A 82 -15.16 1.81 11.33
C VAL A 82 -16.06 3.04 11.18
N MET A 83 -16.07 3.68 10.00
CA MET A 83 -16.94 4.82 9.72
C MET A 83 -18.42 4.46 9.87
N GLU A 84 -18.85 3.36 9.24
CA GLU A 84 -20.22 2.86 9.34
C GLU A 84 -20.60 2.60 10.80
N LEU A 85 -19.75 1.89 11.54
CA LEU A 85 -20.00 1.57 12.95
C LEU A 85 -20.04 2.82 13.84
N ARG A 86 -19.18 3.82 13.60
CA ARG A 86 -19.23 5.10 14.34
C ARG A 86 -20.53 5.85 14.05
N PHE A 87 -20.98 5.87 12.80
CA PHE A 87 -22.25 6.49 12.42
C PHE A 87 -23.43 5.80 13.11
N PHE A 88 -23.47 4.45 13.10
CA PHE A 88 -24.49 3.69 13.82
C PHE A 88 -24.43 3.90 15.34
N ALA A 89 -23.24 3.94 15.94
CA ALA A 89 -23.09 4.16 17.38
C ALA A 89 -23.61 5.55 17.80
N ARG A 90 -23.30 6.60 17.03
CA ARG A 90 -23.79 7.97 17.29
C ARG A 90 -25.31 8.08 17.17
N ASN A 91 -25.90 7.45 16.16
CA ASN A 91 -27.34 7.57 15.91
C ASN A 91 -28.21 6.74 16.87
N ASN A 92 -27.63 5.77 17.60
CA ASN A 92 -28.34 4.92 18.55
C ASN A 92 -28.08 5.29 20.02
N GLN A 93 -27.46 6.45 20.29
CA GLN A 93 -27.16 6.90 21.66
C GLN A 93 -28.42 7.11 22.53
N ASP A 94 -29.56 7.41 21.91
CA ASP A 94 -30.84 7.66 22.59
C ASP A 94 -31.67 6.39 22.82
N THR A 95 -31.12 5.21 22.56
CA THR A 95 -31.81 3.92 22.77
C THR A 95 -31.32 3.22 24.03
N ASP A 96 -32.21 2.49 24.70
CA ASP A 96 -31.95 1.72 25.93
C ASP A 96 -30.84 0.65 25.80
N ASN A 97 -30.34 0.41 24.57
CA ASN A 97 -29.29 -0.56 24.20
C ASN A 97 -28.07 0.11 23.53
N ALA A 98 -27.70 1.32 23.93
CA ALA A 98 -26.53 2.01 23.38
C ALA A 98 -25.24 1.17 23.56
N LEU A 99 -24.76 0.56 22.48
CA LEU A 99 -23.49 -0.16 22.46
C LEU A 99 -22.33 0.83 22.69
N SER A 100 -21.54 0.60 23.74
CA SER A 100 -20.35 1.40 24.00
C SER A 100 -19.36 1.29 22.84
N TRP A 101 -18.72 2.41 22.47
CA TRP A 101 -17.70 2.41 21.42
C TRP A 101 -16.56 1.43 21.73
N THR A 102 -16.19 1.31 23.00
CA THR A 102 -15.21 0.35 23.50
C THR A 102 -15.57 -1.10 23.16
N SER A 103 -16.84 -1.50 23.31
CA SER A 103 -17.29 -2.85 22.94
C SER A 103 -17.28 -3.07 21.43
N ILE A 104 -17.56 -2.03 20.63
CA ILE A 104 -17.49 -2.10 19.17
C ILE A 104 -16.04 -2.27 18.72
N GLU A 105 -15.12 -1.48 19.30
CA GLU A 105 -13.70 -1.53 19.02
C GLU A 105 -13.11 -2.91 19.33
N GLU A 106 -13.43 -3.48 20.49
CA GLU A 106 -13.01 -4.85 20.85
C GLU A 106 -13.48 -5.89 19.84
N ARG A 107 -14.73 -5.78 19.34
CA ARG A 107 -15.27 -6.69 18.32
C ARG A 107 -14.53 -6.55 16.98
N ILE A 108 -14.14 -5.34 16.61
CA ILE A 108 -13.32 -5.10 15.40
C ILE A 108 -11.96 -5.76 15.57
N MET A 109 -11.27 -5.49 16.69
CA MET A 109 -9.96 -6.04 17.00
C MET A 109 -9.97 -7.58 17.00
N ASN A 110 -11.02 -8.18 17.55
CA ASN A 110 -11.21 -9.63 17.55
C ASN A 110 -11.35 -10.21 16.13
N GLN A 111 -11.77 -9.43 15.13
CA GLN A 111 -11.93 -9.88 13.75
C GLN A 111 -10.78 -9.51 12.82
N ILE A 112 -9.83 -8.65 13.22
CA ILE A 112 -8.75 -8.14 12.35
C ILE A 112 -8.00 -9.27 11.64
N THR A 113 -7.61 -10.33 12.35
CA THR A 113 -6.88 -11.47 11.77
C THR A 113 -7.66 -12.14 10.65
N LEU A 114 -8.96 -12.39 10.86
CA LEU A 114 -9.84 -12.97 9.84
C LEU A 114 -9.98 -12.03 8.65
N ARG A 115 -10.14 -10.72 8.88
CA ARG A 115 -10.24 -9.72 7.80
C ARG A 115 -8.97 -9.65 6.98
N ALA A 116 -7.80 -9.63 7.62
CA ALA A 116 -6.51 -9.63 6.94
C ALA A 116 -6.33 -10.89 6.07
N LEU A 117 -6.61 -12.08 6.61
CA LEU A 117 -6.51 -13.34 5.86
C LEU A 117 -7.51 -13.39 4.69
N THR A 118 -8.75 -12.97 4.90
CA THR A 118 -9.76 -12.96 3.82
C THR A 118 -9.47 -11.89 2.77
N SER A 119 -8.86 -10.76 3.12
CA SER A 119 -8.32 -9.80 2.13
C SER A 119 -7.22 -10.42 1.26
N ILE A 120 -6.33 -11.26 1.84
CA ILE A 120 -5.33 -12.01 1.06
C ILE A 120 -6.03 -12.98 0.10
N GLN A 121 -7.02 -13.74 0.58
CA GLN A 121 -7.77 -14.65 -0.30
C GLN A 121 -8.43 -13.92 -1.47
N LEU A 122 -9.07 -12.78 -1.22
CA LEU A 122 -9.69 -11.96 -2.25
C LEU A 122 -8.65 -11.42 -3.24
N ALA A 123 -7.55 -10.88 -2.74
CA ALA A 123 -6.46 -10.38 -3.58
C ALA A 123 -5.86 -11.50 -4.46
N SER A 124 -5.62 -12.69 -3.90
CA SER A 124 -5.13 -13.84 -4.68
C SER A 124 -6.11 -14.29 -5.76
N LYS A 125 -7.42 -14.26 -5.49
CA LYS A 125 -8.44 -14.61 -6.49
C LYS A 125 -8.47 -13.62 -7.66
N LEU A 126 -8.36 -12.32 -7.37
CA LEU A 126 -8.31 -11.26 -8.40
C LEU A 126 -7.08 -11.39 -9.29
N ASP A 127 -5.96 -11.75 -8.69
CA ASP A 127 -4.68 -11.90 -9.34
C ASP A 127 -4.65 -13.11 -10.30
N SER A 128 -5.61 -14.03 -10.23
CA SER A 128 -5.80 -15.18 -11.14
C SER A 128 -4.57 -16.11 -11.26
N HIS A 129 -3.67 -16.08 -10.29
CA HIS A 129 -2.49 -16.96 -10.24
C HIS A 129 -2.81 -18.27 -9.51
N TYR A 130 -2.11 -19.35 -9.87
CA TYR A 130 -2.34 -20.67 -9.28
C TYR A 130 -1.99 -20.71 -7.78
N ASN A 131 -0.96 -19.98 -7.34
CA ASN A 131 -0.63 -19.82 -5.92
C ASN A 131 -1.58 -18.83 -5.24
N HIS A 132 -2.55 -19.36 -4.50
CA HIS A 132 -3.52 -18.58 -3.73
C HIS A 132 -3.75 -19.20 -2.34
N LEU A 133 -4.20 -18.38 -1.40
CA LEU A 133 -4.48 -18.83 -0.04
C LEU A 133 -5.80 -19.61 0.04
N LEU A 134 -5.73 -20.89 0.37
CA LEU A 134 -6.89 -21.78 0.44
C LEU A 134 -7.69 -21.56 1.73
N PRO A 135 -9.03 -21.76 1.71
CA PRO A 135 -9.86 -21.63 2.92
C PRO A 135 -9.40 -22.53 4.07
N LYS A 136 -8.89 -23.74 3.78
CA LYS A 136 -8.34 -24.63 4.81
C LYS A 136 -7.10 -24.03 5.49
N GLN A 137 -6.19 -23.43 4.72
CA GLN A 137 -5.00 -22.77 5.26
C GLN A 137 -5.39 -21.57 6.13
N VAL A 138 -6.45 -20.84 5.75
CA VAL A 138 -7.00 -19.77 6.59
C VAL A 138 -7.53 -20.30 7.92
N SER A 139 -8.32 -21.38 7.92
CA SER A 139 -8.76 -22.05 9.15
C SER A 139 -7.56 -22.48 10.00
N ASP A 140 -6.55 -23.13 9.41
CA ASP A 140 -5.37 -23.62 10.13
C ASP A 140 -4.59 -22.47 10.81
N ILE A 141 -4.48 -21.30 10.16
CA ILE A 141 -3.83 -20.11 10.74
C ILE A 141 -4.69 -19.54 11.88
N LEU A 142 -6.01 -19.45 11.67
CA LEU A 142 -6.93 -18.89 12.65
C LEU A 142 -7.00 -19.75 13.93
N ASP A 143 -6.99 -21.08 13.78
CA ASP A 143 -6.95 -22.02 14.90
C ASP A 143 -5.67 -21.83 15.75
N ARG A 144 -4.52 -21.58 15.11
CA ARG A 144 -3.26 -21.22 15.83
C ARG A 144 -3.34 -19.89 16.58
N THR A 145 -4.28 -19.01 16.22
CA THR A 145 -4.52 -17.74 16.93
C THR A 145 -5.64 -17.83 17.97
N ASN A 146 -6.04 -19.05 18.38
CA ASN A 146 -7.16 -19.32 19.28
C ASN A 146 -8.51 -18.77 18.79
N LYS A 147 -8.68 -18.64 17.47
CA LYS A 147 -9.93 -18.17 16.84
C LYS A 147 -10.43 -19.22 15.87
N SER A 148 -11.38 -20.05 16.28
CA SER A 148 -11.94 -21.06 15.39
C SER A 148 -13.01 -20.45 14.48
N TYR A 149 -12.83 -20.58 13.16
CA TYR A 149 -13.82 -20.18 12.16
C TYR A 149 -14.11 -21.33 11.20
N ASN A 150 -15.39 -21.66 11.04
CA ASN A 150 -15.83 -22.59 10.02
C ASN A 150 -15.76 -21.95 8.61
N LYS A 151 -15.85 -22.79 7.57
CA LYS A 151 -15.84 -22.34 6.16
C LYS A 151 -16.89 -21.26 5.88
N THR A 152 -18.08 -21.39 6.46
CA THR A 152 -19.17 -20.41 6.32
C THR A 152 -18.79 -19.06 6.92
N GLY A 153 -18.10 -19.03 8.05
CA GLY A 153 -17.60 -17.81 8.68
C GLY A 153 -16.56 -17.09 7.84
N ILE A 154 -15.64 -17.85 7.23
CA ILE A 154 -14.64 -17.32 6.28
C ILE A 154 -15.34 -16.74 5.04
N PHE A 155 -16.28 -17.48 4.45
CA PHE A 155 -17.04 -17.01 3.30
C PHE A 155 -17.86 -15.75 3.61
N ASN A 156 -18.54 -15.72 4.75
CA ASN A 156 -19.26 -14.53 5.21
C ASN A 156 -18.33 -13.34 5.44
N SER A 157 -17.07 -13.60 5.82
CA SER A 157 -16.06 -12.54 5.93
C SER A 157 -15.73 -11.94 4.56
N GLU A 158 -15.48 -12.79 3.55
CA GLU A 158 -15.25 -12.33 2.17
C GLU A 158 -16.42 -11.49 1.65
N ILE A 159 -17.65 -11.98 1.80
CA ILE A 159 -18.86 -11.28 1.35
C ILE A 159 -19.00 -9.92 2.05
N ARG A 160 -18.72 -9.84 3.35
CA ARG A 160 -18.76 -8.57 4.07
C ARG A 160 -17.74 -7.59 3.51
N ILE A 161 -16.50 -8.01 3.27
CA ILE A 161 -15.46 -7.15 2.70
C ILE A 161 -15.92 -6.61 1.34
N ILE A 162 -16.35 -7.50 0.44
CA ILE A 162 -16.79 -7.13 -0.91
C ILE A 162 -17.95 -6.13 -0.85
N ARG A 163 -18.95 -6.35 0.01
CA ARG A 163 -20.12 -5.49 0.15
C ARG A 163 -19.77 -4.12 0.71
N THR A 164 -18.97 -4.06 1.78
CA THR A 164 -18.49 -2.79 2.36
C THR A 164 -17.69 -1.99 1.34
N LEU A 165 -16.89 -2.67 0.50
CA LEU A 165 -16.15 -2.04 -0.60
C LEU A 165 -16.99 -1.75 -1.84
N LYS A 166 -18.31 -1.99 -1.80
CA LYS A 166 -19.25 -1.78 -2.92
C LYS A 166 -18.76 -2.46 -4.21
N TYR A 167 -18.19 -3.66 -4.09
CA TYR A 167 -17.62 -4.46 -5.18
C TYR A 167 -16.44 -3.79 -5.92
N LYS A 168 -15.91 -2.66 -5.41
CA LYS A 168 -14.72 -1.99 -5.96
C LYS A 168 -13.46 -2.65 -5.41
N MET A 169 -13.11 -3.83 -5.93
CA MET A 169 -12.00 -4.63 -5.43
C MET A 169 -10.67 -4.36 -6.15
N ASN A 170 -10.71 -3.92 -7.42
CA ASN A 170 -9.52 -3.67 -8.23
C ASN A 170 -9.16 -2.18 -8.21
N VAL A 171 -8.59 -1.71 -7.10
CA VAL A 171 -8.16 -0.32 -6.92
C VAL A 171 -6.64 -0.24 -7.02
N THR A 172 -6.12 0.87 -7.54
CA THR A 172 -4.68 1.04 -7.71
C THR A 172 -3.98 1.27 -6.36
N ASN A 173 -2.77 0.74 -6.25
CA ASN A 173 -1.89 0.92 -5.10
C ASN A 173 -0.47 1.32 -5.59
N PRO A 174 0.41 1.83 -4.71
CA PRO A 174 1.75 2.32 -5.05
C PRO A 174 2.63 1.32 -5.83
N SER A 175 2.45 0.01 -5.66
CA SER A 175 3.25 -0.98 -6.39
C SER A 175 2.99 -0.93 -7.90
N ILE A 176 1.75 -0.63 -8.30
CA ILE A 176 1.37 -0.50 -9.71
C ILE A 176 2.05 0.74 -10.32
N TYR A 177 2.07 1.86 -9.60
CA TYR A 177 2.79 3.07 -10.00
C TYR A 177 4.30 2.82 -10.12
N VAL A 178 4.90 2.11 -9.15
CA VAL A 178 6.33 1.71 -9.23
C VAL A 178 6.60 0.89 -10.48
N GLY A 179 5.78 -0.15 -10.75
CA GLY A 179 5.95 -0.99 -11.93
C GLY A 179 5.84 -0.22 -13.25
N LEU A 180 4.84 0.65 -13.36
CA LEU A 180 4.63 1.48 -14.55
C LEU A 180 5.79 2.45 -14.78
N LEU A 181 6.19 3.20 -13.76
CA LEU A 181 7.28 4.17 -13.86
C LEU A 181 8.62 3.50 -14.21
N LEU A 182 8.91 2.33 -13.63
CA LEU A 182 10.08 1.54 -14.00
C LEU A 182 10.02 1.07 -15.46
N SER A 183 8.85 0.69 -15.96
CA SER A 183 8.67 0.30 -17.37
C SER A 183 9.02 1.45 -18.31
N VAL A 184 8.61 2.66 -17.96
CA VAL A 184 8.93 3.88 -18.73
C VAL A 184 10.42 4.18 -18.67
N LEU A 185 11.05 4.08 -17.49
CA LEU A 185 12.50 4.26 -17.35
C LEU A 185 13.30 3.24 -18.16
N TYR A 186 12.91 1.96 -18.14
CA TYR A 186 13.58 0.92 -18.92
C TYR A 186 13.44 1.09 -20.43
N ASN A 187 12.32 1.67 -20.89
CA ASN A 187 12.14 2.03 -22.28
C ASN A 187 12.98 3.25 -22.68
N ASN A 188 13.08 4.26 -21.79
CA ASN A 188 13.87 5.46 -22.04
C ASN A 188 15.38 5.19 -22.01
N ASP A 189 15.85 4.34 -21.08
CA ASP A 189 17.25 3.95 -20.96
C ASP A 189 17.38 2.43 -20.77
N PRO A 190 17.63 1.69 -21.88
CA PRO A 190 17.87 0.25 -21.82
C PRO A 190 19.04 -0.16 -20.93
N SER A 191 20.00 0.73 -20.64
CA SER A 191 21.16 0.48 -19.78
C SER A 191 20.87 0.56 -18.27
N THR A 192 19.61 0.86 -17.90
CA THR A 192 19.17 0.85 -16.49
C THR A 192 19.31 -0.56 -15.93
N ASP A 193 19.87 -0.68 -14.73
CA ASP A 193 20.11 -1.97 -14.07
C ASP A 193 18.78 -2.64 -13.66
N ASP A 194 18.61 -3.92 -14.00
CA ASP A 194 17.44 -4.72 -13.63
C ASP A 194 17.28 -4.88 -12.10
N HIS A 195 18.37 -4.75 -11.33
CA HIS A 195 18.33 -4.71 -9.87
C HIS A 195 17.55 -3.51 -9.32
N LEU A 196 17.31 -2.46 -10.12
CA LEU A 196 16.47 -1.33 -9.72
C LEU A 196 15.04 -1.77 -9.43
N TYR A 197 14.49 -2.71 -10.19
CA TYR A 197 13.16 -3.26 -9.94
C TYR A 197 13.09 -3.98 -8.58
N MET A 198 14.04 -4.88 -8.35
CA MET A 198 14.13 -5.65 -7.10
C MET A 198 14.32 -4.74 -5.89
N THR A 199 15.16 -3.72 -6.02
CA THR A 199 15.44 -2.76 -4.95
C THR A 199 14.23 -1.87 -4.70
N SER A 200 13.53 -1.41 -5.74
CA SER A 200 12.31 -0.61 -5.61
C SER A 200 11.22 -1.31 -4.81
N TYR A 201 11.02 -2.61 -5.03
CA TYR A 201 10.05 -3.38 -4.26
C TYR A 201 10.49 -3.68 -2.82
N LYS A 202 11.80 -3.82 -2.57
CA LYS A 202 12.33 -3.92 -1.19
C LYS A 202 12.18 -2.60 -0.43
N VAL A 203 12.48 -1.48 -1.07
CA VAL A 203 12.30 -0.15 -0.51
C VAL A 203 10.81 0.13 -0.28
N LEU A 204 9.93 -0.30 -1.19
CA LEU A 204 8.48 -0.23 -1.00
C LEU A 204 8.01 -1.06 0.21
N ASP A 205 8.53 -2.29 0.37
CA ASP A 205 8.23 -3.13 1.54
C ASP A 205 8.61 -2.43 2.85
N LEU A 206 9.84 -1.87 2.90
CA LEU A 206 10.33 -1.14 4.05
C LEU A 206 9.56 0.14 4.30
N MET A 207 9.11 0.82 3.24
CA MET A 207 8.27 2.00 3.36
C MET A 207 6.94 1.65 4.04
N TYR A 208 6.28 0.57 3.62
CA TYR A 208 5.04 0.13 4.24
C TYR A 208 5.21 -0.24 5.72
N LEU A 209 6.31 -0.91 6.07
CA LEU A 209 6.59 -1.29 7.47
C LEU A 209 6.95 -0.10 8.36
N ASN A 210 7.49 0.99 7.79
CA ASN A 210 7.94 2.17 8.52
C ASN A 210 7.15 3.43 8.15
N ARG A 211 5.92 3.25 7.65
CA ARG A 211 5.10 4.30 7.06
C ARG A 211 4.93 5.51 7.97
N ALA A 212 4.62 5.27 9.26
CA ALA A 212 4.48 6.33 10.25
C ALA A 212 5.76 7.14 10.38
N LYS A 213 6.88 6.49 10.72
CA LYS A 213 8.19 7.13 10.87
C LYS A 213 8.63 7.93 9.63
N ILE A 214 8.39 7.37 8.43
CA ILE A 214 8.75 8.04 7.18
C ILE A 214 7.91 9.30 6.97
N TYR A 215 6.60 9.25 7.19
CA TYR A 215 5.75 10.43 7.02
C TYR A 215 5.94 11.46 8.14
N ASP A 216 6.25 11.02 9.36
CA ASP A 216 6.57 11.92 10.47
C ASP A 216 7.89 12.64 10.19
N HIS A 217 8.92 11.94 9.70
CA HIS A 217 10.18 12.55 9.31
C HIS A 217 10.03 13.46 8.08
N LEU A 218 9.17 13.09 7.12
CA LEU A 218 8.83 13.96 5.99
C LEU A 218 8.14 15.23 6.48
N TYR A 219 7.21 15.11 7.43
CA TYR A 219 6.52 16.26 8.03
C TYR A 219 7.53 17.22 8.65
N GLU A 220 8.39 16.71 9.53
CA GLU A 220 9.45 17.48 10.20
C GLU A 220 10.38 18.15 9.20
N SER A 221 10.77 17.46 8.12
CA SER A 221 11.64 18.02 7.08
C SER A 221 11.01 19.21 6.33
N ILE A 222 9.68 19.26 6.25
CA ILE A 222 8.93 20.31 5.54
C ILE A 222 8.57 21.46 6.49
N THR A 223 8.15 21.17 7.72
CA THR A 223 7.62 22.19 8.64
C THR A 223 8.64 22.68 9.67
N GLY A 224 9.72 21.93 9.90
CA GLY A 224 10.65 22.16 11.00
C GLY A 224 10.06 21.86 12.38
N THR A 225 8.86 21.25 12.45
CA THR A 225 8.14 20.96 13.69
C THR A 225 7.80 19.48 13.80
N SER A 226 7.74 18.96 15.04
CA SER A 226 7.40 17.56 15.30
C SER A 226 5.97 17.25 14.87
N ALA A 227 5.75 16.08 14.25
CA ALA A 227 4.42 15.60 13.85
C ALA A 227 3.44 15.49 15.03
N THR A 228 3.94 15.37 16.27
CA THR A 228 3.14 15.30 17.50
C THR A 228 2.37 16.59 17.82
N GLU A 229 2.77 17.73 17.24
CA GLU A 229 2.23 19.05 17.59
C GLU A 229 1.00 19.45 16.76
N SER A 230 0.73 18.80 15.62
CA SER A 230 -0.45 19.08 14.78
C SER A 230 -0.86 17.88 13.90
N PRO A 231 -1.62 16.90 14.44
CA PRO A 231 -1.89 15.62 13.77
C PRO A 231 -2.81 15.71 12.54
N GLU A 232 -3.54 16.81 12.35
CA GLU A 232 -4.51 16.98 11.26
C GLU A 232 -4.09 18.05 10.24
N ASN A 233 -2.89 17.91 9.68
CA ASN A 233 -2.49 18.76 8.56
C ASN A 233 -3.11 18.24 7.25
N LYS A 234 -4.11 18.95 6.71
CA LYS A 234 -4.77 18.63 5.42
C LYS A 234 -3.76 18.46 4.27
N ASN A 235 -2.62 19.15 4.30
CA ASN A 235 -1.59 19.00 3.28
C ASN A 235 -0.90 17.63 3.38
N MET A 236 -0.69 17.12 4.58
CA MET A 236 -0.09 15.81 4.78
C MET A 236 -1.01 14.67 4.35
N THR A 237 -2.33 14.80 4.52
CA THR A 237 -3.31 13.86 3.97
C THR A 237 -3.21 13.76 2.45
N LYS A 238 -3.05 14.90 1.76
CA LYS A 238 -2.85 14.94 0.31
C LYS A 238 -1.53 14.29 -0.13
N ILE A 239 -0.43 14.56 0.59
CA ILE A 239 0.88 13.94 0.33
C ILE A 239 0.79 12.42 0.48
N LYS A 240 0.15 11.93 1.56
CA LYS A 240 -0.04 10.49 1.80
C LYS A 240 -0.90 9.80 0.72
N ALA A 241 -1.81 10.56 0.11
CA ALA A 241 -2.67 10.11 -0.98
C ALA A 241 -2.02 10.20 -2.37
N ASP A 242 -0.86 10.88 -2.49
CA ASP A 242 -0.13 11.00 -3.75
C ASP A 242 0.76 9.76 -3.99
N TYR A 243 0.17 8.74 -4.60
CA TYR A 243 0.87 7.51 -4.94
C TYR A 243 1.90 7.70 -6.05
N MET A 244 1.71 8.69 -6.93
CA MET A 244 2.72 9.03 -7.94
C MET A 244 3.99 9.59 -7.28
N LEU A 245 3.83 10.54 -6.35
CA LEU A 245 4.95 11.10 -5.58
C LEU A 245 5.64 10.04 -4.73
N LEU A 246 4.88 9.20 -4.03
CA LEU A 246 5.46 8.08 -3.28
C LEU A 246 6.27 7.16 -4.19
N SER A 247 5.71 6.71 -5.32
CA SER A 247 6.39 5.75 -6.19
C SER A 247 7.62 6.33 -6.88
N THR A 248 7.61 7.61 -7.27
CA THR A 248 8.81 8.30 -7.76
C THR A 248 9.89 8.38 -6.67
N ALA A 249 9.52 8.71 -5.43
CA ALA A 249 10.44 8.75 -4.29
C ALA A 249 11.04 7.37 -3.98
N ILE A 250 10.25 6.29 -4.07
CA ILE A 250 10.72 4.90 -3.91
C ILE A 250 11.76 4.54 -4.98
N ILE A 251 11.52 4.87 -6.25
CA ILE A 251 12.45 4.60 -7.34
C ILE A 251 13.73 5.44 -7.19
N ALA A 252 13.60 6.71 -6.82
CA ALA A 252 14.73 7.60 -6.58
C ALA A 252 15.58 7.11 -5.38
N ALA A 253 14.95 6.70 -4.27
CA ALA A 253 15.64 6.13 -3.11
C ALA A 253 16.38 4.84 -3.49
N SER A 254 15.73 3.98 -4.27
CA SER A 254 16.33 2.73 -4.76
C SER A 254 17.54 2.99 -5.65
N THR A 255 17.41 3.94 -6.57
CA THR A 255 18.52 4.38 -7.43
C THR A 255 19.68 4.92 -6.60
N TYR A 256 19.41 5.74 -5.58
CA TYR A 256 20.45 6.23 -4.68
C TYR A 256 21.22 5.11 -3.97
N ILE A 257 20.52 4.03 -3.60
CA ILE A 257 21.11 2.87 -2.91
C ILE A 257 22.01 2.04 -3.82
N ILE A 258 21.61 1.79 -5.07
CA ILE A 258 22.31 0.84 -5.96
C ILE A 258 23.12 1.48 -7.10
N MET A 259 22.79 2.71 -7.51
CA MET A 259 23.32 3.39 -8.69
C MET A 259 23.45 4.91 -8.42
N LYS A 260 24.18 5.26 -7.36
CA LYS A 260 24.26 6.65 -6.86
C LYS A 260 24.73 7.65 -7.92
N ASP A 261 25.58 7.22 -8.84
CA ASP A 261 26.07 7.99 -9.99
C ASP A 261 24.95 8.37 -10.97
N LYS A 262 23.96 7.49 -11.18
CA LYS A 262 22.81 7.74 -12.06
C LYS A 262 21.65 8.46 -11.37
N TRP A 263 21.71 8.71 -10.06
CA TRP A 263 20.58 9.22 -9.28
C TRP A 263 20.02 10.55 -9.80
N ASN A 264 20.88 11.51 -10.16
CA ASN A 264 20.44 12.79 -10.73
C ASN A 264 19.73 12.63 -12.08
N ASN A 265 20.19 11.70 -12.92
CA ASN A 265 19.58 11.44 -14.23
C ASN A 265 18.21 10.79 -14.05
N VAL A 266 18.06 9.84 -13.13
CA VAL A 266 16.77 9.22 -12.83
C VAL A 266 15.80 10.23 -12.22
N LEU A 267 16.26 11.09 -11.31
CA LEU A 267 15.43 12.19 -10.77
C LEU A 267 14.90 13.11 -11.88
N GLU A 268 15.75 13.46 -12.83
CA GLU A 268 15.37 14.30 -13.97
C GLU A 268 14.34 13.60 -14.87
N GLN A 269 14.54 12.31 -15.19
CA GLN A 269 13.56 11.54 -15.95
C GLN A 269 12.22 11.42 -15.22
N LEU A 270 12.21 11.12 -13.92
CA LEU A 270 10.99 11.02 -13.13
C LEU A 270 10.23 12.36 -13.08
N HIS A 271 10.95 13.47 -12.95
CA HIS A 271 10.38 14.82 -13.07
C HIS A 271 9.70 15.03 -14.44
N GLN A 272 10.39 14.67 -15.53
CA GLN A 272 9.86 14.84 -16.88
C GLN A 272 8.63 13.96 -17.16
N ILE A 273 8.65 12.71 -16.69
CA ILE A 273 7.56 11.73 -16.86
C ILE A 273 6.32 12.15 -16.07
N THR A 274 6.49 12.54 -14.81
CA THR A 274 5.37 12.75 -13.88
C THR A 274 4.94 14.21 -13.70
N ARG A 275 5.78 15.15 -14.13
CA ARG A 275 5.65 16.61 -13.91
C ARG A 275 5.65 17.03 -12.43
N LEU A 276 6.00 16.14 -11.51
CA LEU A 276 6.25 16.46 -10.10
C LEU A 276 7.57 17.21 -9.93
N PHE A 277 7.67 18.14 -8.99
CA PHE A 277 8.91 18.89 -8.79
C PHE A 277 10.07 17.97 -8.37
N ARG A 278 11.22 18.15 -9.02
CA ARG A 278 12.43 17.37 -8.72
C ARG A 278 12.84 17.47 -7.24
N THR A 279 12.64 18.65 -6.63
CA THR A 279 12.91 18.88 -5.21
C THR A 279 12.08 18.00 -4.30
N ASP A 280 10.80 17.80 -4.63
CA ASP A 280 9.86 17.03 -3.80
C ASP A 280 10.19 15.54 -3.88
N ILE A 281 10.46 15.03 -5.08
CA ILE A 281 10.92 13.65 -5.31
C ILE A 281 12.23 13.42 -4.54
N ARG A 282 13.19 14.35 -4.66
CA ARG A 282 14.49 14.26 -3.99
C ARG A 282 14.33 14.23 -2.47
N ASN A 283 13.64 15.21 -1.90
CA ASN A 283 13.49 15.32 -0.45
C ASN A 283 12.80 14.09 0.14
N PHE A 284 11.72 13.63 -0.48
CA PHE A 284 11.03 12.43 -0.01
C PHE A 284 11.89 11.18 -0.15
N SER A 285 12.65 11.04 -1.25
CA SER A 285 13.57 9.91 -1.41
C SER A 285 14.69 9.88 -0.36
N ILE A 286 15.22 11.05 0.04
CA ILE A 286 16.23 11.16 1.10
C ILE A 286 15.63 10.72 2.43
N VAL A 287 14.44 11.22 2.79
CA VAL A 287 13.72 10.81 4.00
C VAL A 287 13.53 9.29 4.07
N ILE A 288 13.15 8.67 2.95
CA ILE A 288 13.01 7.20 2.86
C ILE A 288 14.35 6.51 3.13
N VAL A 289 15.44 6.96 2.50
CA VAL A 289 16.79 6.40 2.69
C VAL A 289 17.25 6.56 4.14
N ASP A 290 17.05 7.74 4.73
CA ASP A 290 17.49 8.05 6.09
C ASP A 290 16.80 7.14 7.10
N VAL A 291 15.47 7.03 7.05
CA VAL A 291 14.72 6.14 7.95
C VAL A 291 15.11 4.67 7.75
N ILE A 292 15.31 4.22 6.51
CA ILE A 292 15.73 2.85 6.23
C ILE A 292 17.16 2.58 6.72
N SER A 293 18.06 3.56 6.64
CA SER A 293 19.47 3.40 7.03
C SER A 293 19.65 3.18 8.53
N VAL A 294 18.75 3.73 9.35
CA VAL A 294 18.74 3.59 10.82
C VAL A 294 18.23 2.21 11.29
N LEU A 295 17.64 1.41 10.40
CA LEU A 295 17.16 0.06 10.71
C LEU A 295 18.24 -1.03 10.58
N ARG A 296 19.47 -0.65 10.20
CA ARG A 296 20.61 -1.56 10.06
C ARG A 296 21.32 -1.82 11.39
#